data_AF-A0A8B8SFD2-F1
#
_entry.id   AF-A0A8B8SFD2-F1
#
_cell.length_a   1.000
_cell.length_b   1.000
_cell.length_c   1.000
_cell.angle_alpha   90.00
_cell.angle_beta   90.00
_cell.angle_gamma   90.00
#
_symmetry.space_group_name_H-M   'P 1'
#
loop_
_entity.id
_entity.type
_entity.pdbx_description
1 polymer ?
#
loop_
_entity_poly.entity_id
_entity_poly.type
_entity_poly.pdbx_seq_one_letter_code
_entity_poly.pdbx_strand_id
1 'polypeptide(L)'
;MEETKTQTTNRAHVLFDRFVQATTCKGTLRAFQELCDHLELKPKDHRSFYHKLKSKLNYWRAKALWAKLDKRGSHKDYKKGKACTNTKCLIIGAGPCGLRTAIDLSLLGAKVVVIEKRDAFSRNNVLHLWPFTIHDLRGLGAKKFYGKFCAGAIDHISIRQLQLILLKVALILGIEIHVNVEFQGLVQPPEDQENERIGWRALVHPKTHPVSEYEFEVIIGGDGRRNTLEGFRRKEFRGKLAIAITANFINRNTTAEAKVEEISGVAFIFNQKFFQELREATGIDLENIVYYKDDTHYFVMTAKKQSLLDKGVILHRAGAMPSVCAAKS
;
A
#
# COMPACT_ATOMS: atom_id res chain seq x y z
N MET A 1 -32.90 18.28 -40.93
CA MET A 1 -32.52 16.87 -40.79
C MET A 1 -31.10 16.86 -40.28
N GLU A 2 -30.95 16.94 -38.96
CA GLU A 2 -29.65 16.95 -38.27
C GLU A 2 -29.70 15.82 -37.25
N GLU A 3 -29.20 14.66 -37.65
CA GLU A 3 -29.12 13.49 -36.80
C GLU A 3 -28.06 13.72 -35.71
N THR A 4 -28.54 13.93 -34.49
CA THR A 4 -27.73 13.95 -33.29
C THR A 4 -27.11 12.57 -33.09
N LYS A 5 -25.83 12.40 -33.47
CA LYS A 5 -25.04 11.19 -33.18
C LYS A 5 -24.80 11.09 -31.67
N THR A 6 -25.71 10.46 -30.95
CA THR A 6 -25.51 9.99 -29.59
C THR A 6 -24.39 8.94 -29.62
N GLN A 7 -23.16 9.33 -29.26
CA GLN A 7 -22.06 8.37 -29.09
C GLN A 7 -22.48 7.35 -28.01
N THR A 8 -22.83 6.14 -28.43
CA THR A 8 -23.07 5.00 -27.54
C THR A 8 -21.78 4.74 -26.77
N THR A 9 -21.74 5.20 -25.52
CA THR A 9 -20.56 5.11 -24.68
C THR A 9 -20.37 3.65 -24.29
N ASN A 10 -19.28 3.02 -24.71
CA ASN A 10 -18.99 1.62 -24.40
C ASN A 10 -18.95 1.42 -22.87
N ARG A 11 -19.85 0.57 -22.35
CA ARG A 11 -20.03 0.33 -20.91
C ARG A 11 -18.74 -0.15 -20.23
N ALA A 12 -17.92 -0.96 -20.89
CA ALA A 12 -16.63 -1.39 -20.36
C ALA A 12 -15.67 -0.22 -20.11
N HIS A 13 -15.70 0.81 -20.96
CA HIS A 13 -14.86 2.00 -20.79
C HIS A 13 -15.29 2.80 -19.56
N VAL A 14 -16.60 2.95 -19.34
CA VAL A 14 -17.15 3.64 -18.15
C VAL A 14 -16.78 2.90 -16.87
N LEU A 15 -16.93 1.57 -16.87
CA LEU A 15 -16.57 0.74 -15.71
C LEU A 15 -15.07 0.80 -15.42
N PHE A 16 -14.22 0.79 -16.45
CA PHE A 16 -12.78 0.97 -16.27
C PHE A 16 -12.42 2.35 -15.72
N ASP A 17 -13.04 3.42 -16.23
CA ASP A 17 -12.82 4.77 -15.70
C ASP A 17 -13.26 4.88 -14.24
N ARG A 18 -14.40 4.28 -13.86
CA ARG A 18 -14.85 4.20 -12.46
C ARG A 18 -13.85 3.46 -11.58
N PHE A 19 -13.29 2.35 -12.05
CA PHE A 19 -12.24 1.61 -11.36
C PHE A 19 -10.96 2.46 -11.19
N VAL A 20 -10.50 3.13 -12.25
CA VAL A 20 -9.33 4.01 -12.22
C VAL A 20 -9.53 5.18 -11.25
N GLN A 21 -10.73 5.75 -11.19
CA GLN A 21 -11.07 6.92 -10.37
C GLN A 21 -11.47 6.58 -8.92
N ALA A 22 -11.69 5.30 -8.59
CA ALA A 22 -12.09 4.88 -7.25
C ALA A 22 -11.08 5.35 -6.18
N THR A 23 -11.60 5.88 -5.07
CA THR A 23 -10.83 6.56 -4.01
C THR A 23 -10.79 5.79 -2.69
N THR A 24 -11.45 4.64 -2.63
CA THR A 24 -11.51 3.77 -1.44
C THR A 24 -11.18 2.33 -1.83
N CYS A 25 -10.72 1.53 -0.87
CA CYS A 25 -10.40 0.12 -1.08
C CYS A 25 -11.64 -0.67 -1.55
N LYS A 26 -12.75 -0.62 -0.78
CA LYS A 26 -14.04 -1.22 -1.16
C LYS A 26 -14.56 -0.75 -2.52
N GLY A 27 -14.49 0.56 -2.78
CA GLY A 27 -14.94 1.13 -4.06
C GLY A 27 -14.13 0.61 -5.24
N THR A 28 -12.82 0.46 -5.05
CA THR A 28 -11.90 -0.09 -6.07
C THR A 28 -12.20 -1.56 -6.34
N LEU A 29 -12.35 -2.39 -5.29
CA LEU A 29 -12.70 -3.81 -5.41
C LEU A 29 -14.04 -4.00 -6.12
N ARG A 30 -15.07 -3.25 -5.70
CA ARG A 30 -16.41 -3.31 -6.31
C ARG A 30 -16.38 -2.90 -7.78
N ALA A 31 -15.75 -1.78 -8.10
CA ALA A 31 -15.67 -1.30 -9.49
C ALA A 31 -14.91 -2.27 -10.40
N PHE A 32 -13.87 -2.93 -9.86
CA PHE A 32 -13.13 -3.95 -10.59
C PHE A 32 -13.95 -5.22 -10.82
N GLN A 33 -14.72 -5.65 -9.82
CA GLN A 33 -15.62 -6.80 -9.95
C GLN A 33 -16.68 -6.55 -11.02
N GLU A 34 -17.35 -5.39 -10.98
CA GLU A 34 -18.33 -4.99 -12.00
C GLU A 34 -17.73 -4.97 -13.41
N LEU A 35 -16.47 -4.50 -13.56
CA LEU A 35 -15.74 -4.54 -14.82
C LEU A 35 -15.48 -5.98 -15.28
N CYS A 36 -15.03 -6.86 -14.38
CA CYS A 36 -14.76 -8.25 -14.69
C CYS A 36 -16.04 -8.99 -15.09
N ASP A 37 -17.14 -8.79 -14.36
CA ASP A 37 -18.44 -9.39 -14.66
C ASP A 37 -18.94 -8.96 -16.03
N HIS A 38 -18.85 -7.66 -16.36
CA HIS A 38 -19.26 -7.14 -17.66
C HIS A 38 -18.40 -7.67 -18.83
N LEU A 39 -17.11 -7.92 -18.59
CA LEU A 39 -16.19 -8.50 -19.58
C LEU A 39 -16.19 -10.04 -19.58
N GLU A 40 -16.98 -10.66 -18.71
CA GLU A 40 -17.05 -12.12 -18.50
C GLU A 40 -15.66 -12.72 -18.18
N LEU A 41 -14.92 -12.05 -17.30
CA LEU A 41 -13.58 -12.47 -16.88
C LEU A 41 -13.62 -13.01 -15.46
N LYS A 42 -12.90 -14.11 -15.22
CA LYS A 42 -12.71 -14.70 -13.90
C LYS A 42 -11.29 -14.39 -13.40
N PRO A 43 -11.09 -13.48 -12.43
CA PRO A 43 -9.77 -13.18 -11.87
C PRO A 43 -9.03 -14.39 -11.30
N LYS A 44 -9.78 -15.44 -10.89
CA LYS A 44 -9.22 -16.70 -10.41
C LYS A 44 -8.34 -17.42 -11.45
N ASP A 45 -8.60 -17.23 -12.74
CA ASP A 45 -7.83 -17.80 -13.87
C ASP A 45 -6.54 -16.99 -14.14
N HIS A 46 -5.73 -16.81 -13.09
CA HIS A 46 -4.65 -15.80 -13.02
C HIS A 46 -3.68 -15.82 -14.21
N ARG A 47 -3.33 -17.01 -14.74
CA ARG A 47 -2.36 -17.19 -15.83
C ARG A 47 -2.75 -16.47 -17.13
N SER A 48 -4.05 -16.35 -17.40
CA SER A 48 -4.56 -15.76 -18.64
C SER A 48 -5.32 -14.46 -18.42
N PHE A 49 -5.66 -14.14 -17.17
CA PHE A 49 -6.55 -13.06 -16.81
C PHE A 49 -6.09 -11.70 -17.37
N TYR A 50 -4.86 -11.27 -17.08
CA TYR A 50 -4.34 -9.98 -17.54
C TYR A 50 -4.37 -9.85 -19.07
N HIS A 51 -3.98 -10.92 -19.80
CA HIS A 51 -4.00 -10.93 -21.26
C HIS A 51 -5.41 -10.82 -21.83
N LYS A 52 -6.38 -11.54 -21.24
CA LYS A 52 -7.80 -11.46 -21.62
C LYS A 52 -8.42 -10.10 -21.27
N LEU A 53 -8.10 -9.54 -20.10
CA LEU A 53 -8.52 -8.20 -19.70
C LEU A 53 -8.04 -7.16 -20.71
N LYS A 54 -6.74 -7.19 -21.02
CA LYS A 54 -6.13 -6.29 -21.99
C LYS A 54 -6.76 -6.43 -23.39
N SER A 55 -7.00 -7.66 -23.86
CA SER A 55 -7.54 -7.88 -25.21
C SER A 55 -9.00 -7.45 -25.32
N LYS A 56 -9.83 -7.67 -24.28
CA LYS A 56 -11.22 -7.24 -24.26
C LYS A 56 -11.39 -5.74 -24.03
N LEU A 57 -10.42 -5.07 -23.39
CA LEU A 57 -10.48 -3.63 -23.09
C LEU A 57 -9.65 -2.80 -24.09
N ASN A 58 -10.15 -2.71 -25.33
CA ASN A 58 -9.57 -1.84 -26.37
C ASN A 58 -9.96 -0.36 -26.17
N TYR A 59 -9.44 0.23 -25.09
CA TYR A 59 -9.74 1.60 -24.69
C TYR A 59 -8.50 2.49 -24.76
N TRP A 60 -8.59 3.64 -25.44
CA TRP A 60 -7.45 4.56 -25.61
C TRP A 60 -6.83 5.01 -24.28
N ARG A 61 -7.67 5.20 -23.24
CA ARG A 61 -7.20 5.56 -21.88
C ARG A 61 -6.44 4.43 -21.20
N ALA A 62 -6.64 3.17 -21.60
CA ALA A 62 -5.99 1.99 -21.02
C ALA A 62 -4.70 1.60 -21.76
N LYS A 63 -4.58 1.89 -23.07
CA LYS A 63 -3.41 1.53 -23.90
C LYS A 63 -2.05 1.90 -23.29
N ALA A 64 -1.92 3.13 -22.76
CA ALA A 64 -0.68 3.59 -22.15
C ALA A 64 -0.32 2.84 -20.86
N LEU A 65 -1.32 2.35 -20.12
CA LEU A 65 -1.11 1.52 -18.93
C LEU A 65 -0.63 0.13 -19.35
N TRP A 66 -1.26 -0.47 -20.36
CA TRP A 66 -0.85 -1.77 -20.90
C TRP A 66 0.60 -1.76 -21.38
N ALA A 67 1.01 -0.75 -22.14
CA ALA A 67 2.39 -0.64 -22.62
C ALA A 67 3.41 -0.60 -21.47
N LYS A 68 3.07 0.03 -20.35
CA LYS A 68 3.92 0.11 -19.15
C LYS A 68 4.04 -1.24 -18.45
N LEU A 69 2.92 -1.91 -18.21
CA LEU A 69 2.88 -3.21 -17.55
C LEU A 69 3.51 -4.30 -18.43
N ASP A 70 3.24 -4.29 -19.74
CA ASP A 70 3.86 -5.20 -20.71
C ASP A 70 5.38 -5.01 -20.75
N LYS A 71 5.87 -3.76 -20.79
CA LYS A 71 7.31 -3.46 -20.73
C LYS A 71 7.96 -3.97 -19.44
N ARG A 72 7.27 -3.87 -18.31
CA ARG A 72 7.78 -4.42 -17.04
C ARG A 72 7.80 -5.95 -17.10
N GLY A 73 6.68 -6.59 -17.45
CA GLY A 73 6.55 -8.06 -17.48
C GLY A 73 7.43 -8.74 -18.55
N SER A 74 7.87 -8.01 -19.57
CA SER A 74 8.80 -8.53 -20.59
C SER A 74 10.26 -8.58 -20.13
N HIS A 75 10.59 -8.07 -18.92
CA HIS A 75 11.96 -8.15 -18.41
C HIS A 75 12.41 -9.61 -18.30
N LYS A 76 13.68 -9.88 -18.67
CA LYS A 76 14.23 -11.23 -18.79
C LYS A 76 14.11 -12.05 -17.50
N ASP A 77 14.20 -11.40 -16.35
CA ASP A 77 14.14 -12.04 -15.03
C ASP A 77 12.79 -12.71 -14.77
N TYR A 78 11.70 -12.19 -15.34
CA TYR A 78 10.37 -12.79 -15.22
C TYR A 78 10.18 -14.02 -16.12
N LYS A 79 11.12 -14.31 -17.02
CA LYS A 79 11.06 -15.44 -17.97
C LYS A 79 9.72 -15.53 -18.70
N LYS A 80 9.18 -14.39 -19.15
CA LYS A 80 7.86 -14.28 -19.79
C LYS A 80 6.71 -14.80 -18.90
N GLY A 81 6.79 -14.55 -17.58
CA GLY A 81 5.79 -14.99 -16.60
C GLY A 81 5.81 -16.50 -16.35
N LYS A 82 6.94 -17.17 -16.59
CA LYS A 82 7.07 -18.63 -16.43
C LYS A 82 7.98 -19.07 -15.28
N ALA A 83 8.65 -18.13 -14.62
CA ALA A 83 9.63 -18.43 -13.58
C ALA A 83 9.00 -19.16 -12.37
N CYS A 84 7.77 -18.81 -12.00
CA CYS A 84 7.07 -19.33 -10.81
C CYS A 84 5.68 -19.90 -11.14
N THR A 85 5.47 -20.45 -12.35
CA THR A 85 4.14 -20.87 -12.87
C THR A 85 3.34 -21.80 -11.96
N ASN A 86 4.03 -22.64 -11.19
CA ASN A 86 3.44 -23.65 -10.32
C ASN A 86 3.61 -23.31 -8.82
N THR A 87 4.00 -22.07 -8.51
CA THR A 87 4.14 -21.58 -7.14
C THR A 87 2.89 -20.83 -6.72
N LYS A 88 2.35 -21.20 -5.56
CA LYS A 88 1.24 -20.56 -4.87
C LYS A 88 1.79 -19.78 -3.67
N CYS A 89 1.51 -18.48 -3.67
CA CYS A 89 1.96 -17.55 -2.65
C CYS A 89 0.77 -17.02 -1.85
N LEU A 90 0.93 -16.92 -0.52
CA LEU A 90 0.06 -16.15 0.36
C LEU A 90 0.82 -14.93 0.91
N ILE A 91 0.23 -13.75 0.81
CA ILE A 91 0.79 -12.51 1.36
C ILE A 91 -0.14 -11.98 2.45
N ILE A 92 0.43 -11.73 3.62
CA ILE A 92 -0.30 -11.18 4.77
C ILE A 92 -0.12 -9.66 4.76
N GLY A 93 -1.19 -8.92 4.55
CA GLY A 93 -1.22 -7.45 4.59
C GLY A 93 -1.18 -6.78 3.22
N ALA A 94 -2.15 -5.90 2.97
CA ALA A 94 -2.25 -5.05 1.79
C ALA A 94 -1.61 -3.67 2.01
N GLY A 95 -0.51 -3.62 2.77
CA GLY A 95 0.35 -2.44 2.86
C GLY A 95 1.12 -2.19 1.55
N PRO A 96 1.80 -1.03 1.40
CA PRO A 96 2.59 -0.76 0.20
C PRO A 96 3.60 -1.86 -0.14
N CYS A 97 4.34 -2.36 0.87
CA CYS A 97 5.32 -3.43 0.67
C CYS A 97 4.65 -4.74 0.25
N GLY A 98 3.60 -5.19 0.95
CA GLY A 98 2.89 -6.42 0.63
C GLY A 98 2.32 -6.42 -0.79
N LEU A 99 1.63 -5.35 -1.18
CA LEU A 99 1.09 -5.21 -2.54
C LEU A 99 2.21 -5.11 -3.60
N ARG A 100 3.30 -4.40 -3.30
CA ARG A 100 4.43 -4.30 -4.22
C ARG A 100 5.09 -5.66 -4.43
N THR A 101 5.28 -6.45 -3.38
CA THR A 101 5.78 -7.82 -3.48
C THR A 101 4.82 -8.72 -4.27
N ALA A 102 3.51 -8.56 -4.04
CA ALA A 102 2.48 -9.30 -4.78
C ALA A 102 2.59 -9.09 -6.30
N ILE A 103 2.80 -7.83 -6.72
CA ILE A 103 2.97 -7.46 -8.12
C ILE A 103 4.16 -8.19 -8.76
N ASP A 104 5.33 -8.23 -8.11
CA ASP A 104 6.49 -8.94 -8.67
C ASP A 104 6.29 -10.45 -8.73
N LEU A 105 5.67 -11.06 -7.69
CA LEU A 105 5.34 -12.49 -7.71
C LEU A 105 4.36 -12.85 -8.84
N SER A 106 3.38 -11.99 -9.10
CA SER A 106 2.45 -12.15 -10.22
C SER A 106 3.17 -12.05 -11.57
N LEU A 107 4.09 -11.08 -11.73
CA LEU A 107 4.91 -10.95 -12.93
C LEU A 107 5.85 -12.15 -13.16
N LEU A 108 6.31 -12.81 -12.10
CA LEU A 108 7.05 -14.08 -12.17
C LEU A 108 6.19 -15.27 -12.64
N GLY A 109 4.85 -15.14 -12.61
CA GLY A 109 3.89 -16.16 -13.01
C GLY A 109 3.24 -16.94 -11.85
N ALA A 110 3.52 -16.57 -10.59
CA ALA A 110 2.94 -17.25 -9.43
C ALA A 110 1.44 -17.01 -9.30
N LYS A 111 0.73 -17.94 -8.65
CA LYS A 111 -0.61 -17.68 -8.11
C LYS A 111 -0.43 -16.91 -6.81
N VAL A 112 -0.94 -15.69 -6.75
CA VAL A 112 -0.77 -14.82 -5.58
C VAL A 112 -2.12 -14.52 -4.95
N VAL A 113 -2.24 -14.82 -3.66
CA VAL A 113 -3.37 -14.45 -2.81
C VAL A 113 -2.87 -13.49 -1.74
N VAL A 114 -3.57 -12.38 -1.54
CA VAL A 114 -3.31 -11.40 -0.48
C VAL A 114 -4.49 -11.41 0.49
N ILE A 115 -4.22 -11.50 1.78
CA ILE A 115 -5.22 -11.33 2.84
C ILE A 115 -4.93 -10.05 3.61
N GLU A 116 -5.94 -9.24 3.87
CA GLU A 116 -5.84 -8.01 4.65
C GLU A 116 -6.98 -7.94 5.66
N LYS A 117 -6.64 -7.65 6.91
CA LYS A 117 -7.64 -7.62 7.99
C LYS A 117 -8.56 -6.41 7.95
N ARG A 118 -8.15 -5.32 7.31
CA ARG A 118 -8.97 -4.11 7.12
C ARG A 118 -9.63 -4.11 5.74
N ASP A 119 -10.65 -3.28 5.59
CA ASP A 119 -11.31 -3.04 4.31
C ASP A 119 -11.18 -1.59 3.82
N ALA A 120 -10.36 -0.80 4.51
CA ALA A 120 -10.14 0.60 4.21
C ALA A 120 -8.65 0.97 4.35
N PHE A 121 -8.21 1.84 3.44
CA PHE A 121 -6.91 2.51 3.53
C PHE A 121 -7.11 3.89 4.15
N SER A 122 -6.83 4.02 5.45
CA SER A 122 -7.20 5.18 6.26
C SER A 122 -6.02 6.07 6.69
N ARG A 123 -4.78 5.67 6.41
CA ARG A 123 -3.58 6.39 6.85
C ARG A 123 -3.26 7.55 5.91
N ASN A 124 -3.38 8.77 6.41
CA ASN A 124 -3.10 10.00 5.65
C ASN A 124 -1.62 10.42 5.70
N ASN A 125 -0.85 9.92 6.68
CA ASN A 125 0.58 10.23 6.79
C ASN A 125 1.31 10.02 5.47
N VAL A 126 2.31 10.87 5.23
CA VAL A 126 3.01 10.98 3.96
C VAL A 126 4.37 10.30 4.03
N LEU A 127 4.71 9.56 2.98
CA LEU A 127 5.97 8.85 2.82
C LEU A 127 6.83 9.60 1.80
N HIS A 128 8.08 9.88 2.17
CA HIS A 128 9.10 10.27 1.20
C HIS A 128 9.46 9.10 0.29
N LEU A 129 9.75 9.40 -0.97
CA LEU A 129 10.04 8.46 -2.05
C LEU A 129 11.43 8.77 -2.64
N TRP A 130 12.33 7.79 -2.58
CA TRP A 130 13.61 7.91 -3.27
C TRP A 130 13.41 7.91 -4.80
N PRO A 131 14.34 8.48 -5.57
CA PRO A 131 14.22 8.58 -7.03
C PRO A 131 13.88 7.24 -7.73
N PHE A 132 14.48 6.13 -7.28
CA PHE A 132 14.22 4.81 -7.86
C PHE A 132 12.78 4.33 -7.59
N THR A 133 12.20 4.66 -6.43
CA THR A 133 10.81 4.29 -6.10
C THR A 133 9.82 5.09 -6.93
N ILE A 134 10.11 6.38 -7.18
CA ILE A 134 9.33 7.21 -8.11
C ILE A 134 9.38 6.60 -9.51
N HIS A 135 10.57 6.22 -9.99
CA HIS A 135 10.74 5.57 -11.28
C HIS A 135 9.97 4.23 -11.35
N ASP A 136 10.06 3.39 -10.32
CA ASP A 136 9.35 2.11 -10.23
C ASP A 136 7.83 2.30 -10.35
N LEU A 137 7.25 3.19 -9.55
CA LEU A 137 5.82 3.48 -9.54
C LEU A 137 5.35 4.14 -10.85
N ARG A 138 6.14 5.04 -11.45
CA ARG A 138 5.87 5.57 -12.81
C ARG A 138 5.90 4.46 -13.87
N GLY A 139 6.78 3.48 -13.69
CA GLY A 139 6.87 2.27 -14.52
C GLY A 139 5.66 1.34 -14.38
N LEU A 140 4.98 1.35 -13.23
CA LEU A 140 3.72 0.63 -12.99
C LEU A 140 2.46 1.44 -13.37
N GLY A 141 2.64 2.65 -13.90
CA GLY A 141 1.52 3.49 -14.35
C GLY A 141 0.87 4.32 -13.24
N ALA A 142 1.57 4.61 -12.13
CA ALA A 142 1.04 5.39 -11.01
C ALA A 142 0.30 6.68 -11.42
N LYS A 143 0.84 7.45 -12.38
CA LYS A 143 0.21 8.68 -12.87
C LYS A 143 -1.16 8.48 -13.54
N LYS A 144 -1.46 7.26 -14.00
CA LYS A 144 -2.78 6.90 -14.54
C LYS A 144 -3.84 6.80 -13.45
N PHE A 145 -3.45 6.27 -12.29
CA PHE A 145 -4.35 6.06 -11.14
C PHE A 145 -4.37 7.26 -10.19
N TYR A 146 -3.32 8.07 -10.21
CA TYR A 146 -3.20 9.29 -9.43
C TYR A 146 -2.49 10.38 -10.24
N GLY A 147 -3.27 11.30 -10.83
CA GLY A 147 -2.73 12.32 -11.75
C GLY A 147 -1.70 13.26 -11.12
N LYS A 148 -1.79 13.51 -9.81
CA LYS A 148 -0.86 14.34 -9.04
C LYS A 148 0.44 13.62 -8.65
N PHE A 149 0.58 12.32 -8.95
CA PHE A 149 1.73 11.52 -8.52
C PHE A 149 3.06 12.13 -8.95
N CYS A 150 3.83 12.61 -7.97
CA CYS A 150 5.14 13.24 -8.14
C CYS A 150 5.16 14.25 -9.30
N ALA A 151 4.19 15.17 -9.31
CA ALA A 151 4.14 16.28 -10.25
C ALA A 151 5.15 17.37 -9.85
N GLY A 152 5.88 17.91 -10.82
CA GLY A 152 6.97 18.86 -10.53
C GLY A 152 8.09 18.20 -9.70
N ALA A 153 8.45 18.85 -8.61
CA ALA A 153 9.50 18.39 -7.68
C ALA A 153 8.97 17.54 -6.51
N ILE A 154 7.68 17.19 -6.48
CA ILE A 154 7.09 16.38 -5.41
C ILE A 154 7.73 14.99 -5.38
N ASP A 155 8.27 14.60 -4.23
CA ASP A 155 8.96 13.33 -3.99
C ASP A 155 8.33 12.51 -2.86
N HIS A 156 7.04 12.71 -2.59
CA HIS A 156 6.32 12.02 -1.53
C HIS A 156 4.90 11.63 -1.94
N ILE A 157 4.27 10.78 -1.11
CA ILE A 157 2.89 10.31 -1.31
C ILE A 157 2.24 9.89 0.01
N SER A 158 0.96 10.18 0.21
CA SER A 158 0.19 9.61 1.34
C SER A 158 0.13 8.07 1.29
N ILE A 159 0.20 7.42 2.46
CA ILE A 159 0.20 5.95 2.56
C ILE A 159 -1.03 5.36 1.86
N ARG A 160 -2.23 5.91 2.14
CA ARG A 160 -3.47 5.42 1.54
C ARG A 160 -3.46 5.50 0.02
N GLN A 161 -2.85 6.53 -0.55
CA GLN A 161 -2.85 6.71 -1.99
C GLN A 161 -1.88 5.76 -2.68
N LEU A 162 -0.72 5.52 -2.06
CA LEU A 162 0.20 4.47 -2.51
C LEU A 162 -0.48 3.09 -2.48
N GLN A 163 -1.23 2.78 -1.42
CA GLN A 163 -1.99 1.53 -1.33
C GLN A 163 -3.04 1.42 -2.45
N LEU A 164 -3.76 2.50 -2.79
CA LEU A 164 -4.75 2.48 -3.89
C LEU A 164 -4.11 2.27 -5.26
N ILE A 165 -2.97 2.92 -5.53
CA ILE A 165 -2.23 2.74 -6.78
C ILE A 165 -1.81 1.27 -6.94
N LEU A 166 -1.18 0.71 -5.90
CA LEU A 166 -0.68 -0.66 -5.94
C LEU A 166 -1.82 -1.69 -5.95
N LEU A 167 -2.93 -1.44 -5.25
CA LEU A 167 -4.13 -2.27 -5.31
C LEU A 167 -4.68 -2.38 -6.74
N LYS A 168 -4.78 -1.25 -7.44
CA LYS A 168 -5.28 -1.23 -8.83
C LYS A 168 -4.37 -2.02 -9.76
N VAL A 169 -3.05 -1.87 -9.62
CA VAL A 169 -2.08 -2.67 -10.40
C VAL A 169 -2.20 -4.16 -10.08
N ALA A 170 -2.27 -4.51 -8.80
CA ALA A 170 -2.40 -5.90 -8.36
C ALA A 170 -3.64 -6.58 -8.93
N LEU A 171 -4.80 -5.92 -8.86
CA LEU A 171 -6.06 -6.43 -9.42
C LEU A 171 -5.97 -6.66 -10.94
N ILE A 172 -5.41 -5.70 -11.68
CA ILE A 172 -5.20 -5.83 -13.13
C ILE A 172 -4.34 -7.05 -13.48
N LEU A 173 -3.33 -7.35 -12.66
CA LEU A 173 -2.44 -8.48 -12.86
C LEU A 173 -3.05 -9.82 -12.37
N GLY A 174 -4.31 -9.84 -11.94
CA GLY A 174 -5.02 -11.05 -11.54
C GLY A 174 -4.64 -11.56 -10.15
N ILE A 175 -4.11 -10.69 -9.29
CA ILE A 175 -3.84 -11.00 -7.89
C ILE A 175 -5.17 -11.07 -7.15
N GLU A 176 -5.36 -12.15 -6.40
CA GLU A 176 -6.56 -12.36 -5.60
C GLU A 176 -6.39 -11.67 -4.24
N ILE A 177 -7.35 -10.82 -3.86
CA ILE A 177 -7.22 -9.98 -2.66
C ILE A 177 -8.50 -10.12 -1.83
N HIS A 178 -8.33 -10.56 -0.58
CA HIS A 178 -9.40 -10.72 0.39
C HIS A 178 -9.21 -9.72 1.52
N VAL A 179 -10.20 -8.83 1.70
CA VAL A 179 -10.26 -7.87 2.81
C VAL A 179 -11.14 -8.39 3.94
N ASN A 180 -11.00 -7.83 5.15
CA ASN A 180 -11.67 -8.33 6.36
C ASN A 180 -11.30 -9.78 6.71
N VAL A 181 -10.07 -10.18 6.40
CA VAL A 181 -9.52 -11.49 6.73
C VAL A 181 -8.23 -11.32 7.52
N GLU A 182 -8.27 -11.68 8.80
CA GLU A 182 -7.09 -11.65 9.67
C GLU A 182 -6.37 -12.99 9.66
N PHE A 183 -5.06 -12.96 9.39
CA PHE A 183 -4.19 -14.11 9.60
C PHE A 183 -3.96 -14.33 11.09
N GLN A 184 -4.12 -15.57 11.56
CA GLN A 184 -3.91 -15.95 12.96
C GLN A 184 -2.76 -16.93 13.15
N GLY A 185 -2.42 -17.73 12.13
CA GLY A 185 -1.33 -18.70 12.24
C GLY A 185 -1.23 -19.61 11.02
N LEU A 186 -0.23 -20.48 11.04
CA LEU A 186 -0.06 -21.53 10.03
C LEU A 186 -0.80 -22.80 10.46
N VAL A 187 -1.39 -23.48 9.49
CA VAL A 187 -1.90 -24.84 9.64
C VAL A 187 -0.91 -25.76 8.93
N GLN A 188 -0.25 -26.61 9.72
CA GLN A 188 0.72 -27.58 9.19
C GLN A 188 -0.01 -28.66 8.37
N PRO A 189 0.64 -29.21 7.33
CA PRO A 189 0.19 -30.44 6.68
C PRO A 189 -0.08 -31.55 7.71
N PRO A 190 -1.13 -32.36 7.55
CA PRO A 190 -1.35 -33.53 8.41
C PRO A 190 -0.20 -34.55 8.24
N GLU A 191 0.06 -35.34 9.28
CA GLU A 191 1.10 -36.38 9.27
C GLU A 191 0.77 -37.53 8.31
N ASP A 192 -0.50 -37.96 8.30
CA ASP A 192 -1.02 -38.93 7.33
C ASP A 192 -1.31 -38.25 5.99
N GLN A 193 -0.63 -38.73 4.95
CA GLN A 193 -0.67 -38.22 3.57
C GLN A 193 -0.86 -39.38 2.56
N GLU A 194 -1.26 -40.57 3.02
CA GLU A 194 -1.35 -41.76 2.14
C GLU A 194 -2.47 -41.63 1.10
N ASN A 195 -3.60 -41.02 1.49
CA ASN A 195 -4.80 -40.92 0.65
C ASN A 195 -5.00 -39.54 0.00
N GLU A 196 -4.56 -38.46 0.65
CA GLU A 196 -4.70 -37.09 0.15
C GLU A 196 -3.45 -36.27 0.50
N ARG A 197 -2.88 -35.59 -0.50
CA ARG A 197 -1.71 -34.73 -0.29
C ARG A 197 -2.17 -33.30 0.02
N ILE A 198 -2.18 -32.94 1.31
CA ILE A 198 -2.62 -31.62 1.79
C ILE A 198 -1.38 -30.79 2.17
N GLY A 199 -1.22 -29.63 1.54
CA GLY A 199 -0.15 -28.68 1.80
C GLY A 199 -0.38 -27.73 2.98
N TRP A 200 0.52 -26.75 3.12
CA TRP A 200 0.42 -25.70 4.14
C TRP A 200 -0.78 -24.80 3.89
N ARG A 201 -1.52 -24.48 4.96
CA ARG A 201 -2.68 -23.57 4.92
C ARG A 201 -2.56 -22.48 5.98
N ALA A 202 -3.46 -21.51 5.93
CA ALA A 202 -3.52 -20.42 6.89
C ALA A 202 -4.74 -20.55 7.79
N LEU A 203 -4.52 -20.44 9.10
CA LEU A 203 -5.58 -20.17 10.05
C LEU A 203 -5.96 -18.69 9.91
N VAL A 204 -7.22 -18.44 9.57
CA VAL A 204 -7.74 -17.09 9.34
C VAL A 204 -9.01 -16.83 10.14
N HIS A 205 -9.30 -15.56 10.38
CA HIS A 205 -10.58 -15.10 10.92
C HIS A 205 -11.30 -14.21 9.91
N PRO A 206 -12.58 -14.49 9.56
CA PRO A 206 -13.37 -15.65 10.01
C PRO A 206 -12.88 -16.97 9.39
N LYS A 207 -12.91 -18.07 10.17
CA LYS A 207 -12.41 -19.39 9.74
C LYS A 207 -13.18 -19.98 8.55
N THR A 208 -14.43 -19.54 8.36
CA THR A 208 -15.29 -19.95 7.23
C THR A 208 -14.94 -19.25 5.92
N HIS A 209 -13.99 -18.32 5.92
CA HIS A 209 -13.59 -17.62 4.71
C HIS A 209 -12.94 -18.60 3.72
N PRO A 210 -13.27 -18.58 2.40
CA PRO A 210 -12.77 -19.56 1.42
C PRO A 210 -11.25 -19.70 1.30
N VAL A 211 -10.50 -18.72 1.80
CA VAL A 211 -9.02 -18.76 1.83
C VAL A 211 -8.47 -19.74 2.87
N SER A 212 -9.29 -20.23 3.81
CA SER A 212 -8.90 -21.29 4.74
C SER A 212 -8.46 -22.57 4.01
N GLU A 213 -9.06 -22.83 2.85
CA GLU A 213 -8.75 -23.99 1.99
C GLU A 213 -7.63 -23.72 0.99
N TYR A 214 -7.05 -22.51 1.00
CA TYR A 214 -5.98 -22.17 0.08
C TYR A 214 -4.64 -22.73 0.57
N GLU A 215 -4.14 -23.72 -0.15
CA GLU A 215 -2.79 -24.26 0.03
C GLU A 215 -1.74 -23.42 -0.68
N PHE A 216 -0.59 -23.21 -0.03
CA PHE A 216 0.52 -22.42 -0.56
C PHE A 216 1.88 -23.00 -0.20
N GLU A 217 2.89 -22.74 -1.04
CA GLU A 217 4.28 -23.14 -0.76
C GLU A 217 5.13 -21.94 -0.31
N VAL A 218 4.65 -20.71 -0.53
CA VAL A 218 5.35 -19.48 -0.16
C VAL A 218 4.40 -18.60 0.68
N ILE A 219 4.88 -18.13 1.82
CA ILE A 219 4.18 -17.14 2.64
C ILE A 219 5.06 -15.90 2.86
N ILE A 220 4.47 -14.71 2.78
CA ILE A 220 5.17 -13.44 2.96
C ILE A 220 4.43 -12.58 3.99
N GLY A 221 5.10 -12.25 5.09
CA GLY A 221 4.62 -11.30 6.10
C GLY A 221 4.84 -9.85 5.67
N GLY A 222 3.78 -9.17 5.21
CA GLY A 222 3.75 -7.77 4.80
C GLY A 222 2.86 -6.88 5.68
N ASP A 223 2.53 -7.33 6.89
CA ASP A 223 1.52 -6.78 7.80
C ASP A 223 2.08 -5.83 8.89
N GLY A 224 3.36 -5.50 8.80
CA GLY A 224 4.03 -4.50 9.62
C GLY A 224 4.47 -5.02 10.99
N ARG A 225 4.72 -4.10 11.94
CA ARG A 225 5.43 -4.43 13.19
C ARG A 225 4.68 -5.38 14.14
N ARG A 226 3.34 -5.34 14.16
CA ARG A 226 2.54 -5.99 15.21
C ARG A 226 2.45 -7.51 15.08
N ASN A 227 2.78 -8.05 13.91
CA ASN A 227 2.64 -9.44 13.58
C ASN A 227 3.94 -9.90 12.95
N THR A 228 4.50 -10.98 13.47
CA THR A 228 5.62 -11.66 12.83
C THR A 228 5.21 -13.11 12.73
N LEU A 229 5.44 -13.72 11.58
CA LEU A 229 5.38 -15.18 11.48
C LEU A 229 6.27 -15.78 12.57
N GLU A 230 5.83 -16.88 13.14
CA GLU A 230 6.61 -17.61 14.15
C GLU A 230 7.97 -18.04 13.58
N GLY A 231 8.97 -18.20 14.46
CA GLY A 231 10.34 -18.57 14.07
C GLY A 231 11.26 -17.40 13.71
N PHE A 232 10.75 -16.17 13.53
CA PHE A 232 11.57 -14.99 13.23
C PHE A 232 11.90 -14.17 14.49
N ARG A 233 13.13 -14.34 15.01
CA ARG A 233 13.62 -13.53 16.14
C ARG A 233 13.80 -12.06 15.75
N ARG A 234 13.27 -11.15 16.56
CA ARG A 234 13.46 -9.69 16.39
C ARG A 234 14.68 -9.23 17.17
N LYS A 235 15.49 -8.37 16.54
CA LYS A 235 16.55 -7.61 17.23
C LYS A 235 15.95 -6.28 17.67
N GLU A 236 15.88 -6.06 18.98
CA GLU A 236 15.46 -4.78 19.52
C GLU A 236 16.69 -3.88 19.70
N PHE A 237 16.65 -2.69 19.09
CA PHE A 237 17.65 -1.65 19.30
C PHE A 237 17.02 -0.52 20.11
N ARG A 238 17.49 -0.34 21.34
CA ARG A 238 17.02 0.73 22.23
C ARG A 238 18.00 1.89 22.17
N GLY A 239 17.61 2.94 21.45
CA GLY A 239 18.33 4.21 21.42
C GLY A 239 17.92 5.14 22.58
N LYS A 240 18.31 6.41 22.46
CA LYS A 240 17.77 7.49 23.30
C LYS A 240 16.26 7.59 23.12
N LEU A 241 15.57 8.08 24.15
CA LEU A 241 14.14 8.32 24.06
C LEU A 241 13.85 9.34 22.95
N ALA A 242 13.01 8.95 21.99
CA ALA A 242 12.53 9.82 20.92
C ALA A 242 11.02 9.67 20.80
N ILE A 243 10.30 10.79 20.79
CA ILE A 243 8.83 10.83 20.65
C ILE A 243 8.51 11.60 19.39
N ALA A 244 8.02 10.88 18.37
CA ALA A 244 7.58 11.46 17.12
C ALA A 244 6.07 11.78 17.18
N ILE A 245 5.70 12.96 16.71
CA ILE A 245 4.32 13.41 16.55
C ILE A 245 4.08 13.63 15.06
N THR A 246 2.98 13.08 14.54
CA THR A 246 2.53 13.31 13.17
C THR A 246 1.19 14.02 13.17
N ALA A 247 1.04 15.07 12.36
CA ALA A 247 -0.19 15.82 12.22
C ALA A 247 -0.55 15.98 10.74
N ASN A 248 -1.85 15.96 10.43
CA ASN A 248 -2.36 16.21 9.09
C ASN A 248 -3.43 17.30 9.17
N PHE A 249 -3.21 18.42 8.48
CA PHE A 249 -4.19 19.49 8.35
C PHE A 249 -4.81 19.49 6.95
N ILE A 250 -6.05 19.98 6.85
CA ILE A 250 -6.78 20.05 5.57
C ILE A 250 -6.00 20.98 4.62
N ASN A 251 -5.67 20.49 3.43
CA ASN A 251 -5.13 21.29 2.33
C ASN A 251 -6.28 21.65 1.37
N ARG A 252 -6.64 22.94 1.30
CA ARG A 252 -7.71 23.42 0.40
C ARG A 252 -7.22 23.74 -1.01
N ASN A 253 -5.92 23.59 -1.26
CA ASN A 253 -5.27 23.87 -2.55
C ASN A 253 -5.46 25.33 -3.02
N THR A 254 -5.53 26.28 -2.08
CA THR A 254 -5.54 27.71 -2.40
C THR A 254 -4.19 28.18 -2.94
N THR A 255 -4.17 29.31 -3.64
CA THR A 255 -2.93 29.92 -4.13
C THR A 255 -1.97 30.30 -3.00
N ALA A 256 -2.50 30.68 -1.83
CA ALA A 256 -1.71 30.97 -0.63
C ALA A 256 -1.04 29.70 -0.09
N GLU A 257 -1.79 28.62 0.12
CA GLU A 257 -1.25 27.32 0.56
C GLU A 257 -0.20 26.79 -0.44
N ALA A 258 -0.43 26.97 -1.75
CA ALA A 258 0.48 26.53 -2.81
C ALA A 258 1.84 27.24 -2.78
N LYS A 259 1.93 28.48 -2.29
CA LYS A 259 3.18 29.25 -2.19
C LYS A 259 4.06 28.87 -0.98
N VAL A 260 3.50 28.25 0.06
CA VAL A 260 4.27 27.87 1.26
C VAL A 260 5.29 26.78 0.92
N GLU A 261 6.57 27.01 1.17
CA GLU A 261 7.61 26.02 0.88
C GLU A 261 7.57 24.82 1.82
N GLU A 262 7.98 23.66 1.32
CA GLU A 262 8.10 22.45 2.12
C GLU A 262 9.37 22.45 2.98
N ILE A 263 9.38 21.62 4.02
CA ILE A 263 10.54 21.46 4.90
C ILE A 263 11.02 20.02 4.76
N SER A 264 12.03 19.79 3.93
CA SER A 264 12.57 18.47 3.56
C SER A 264 13.49 17.85 4.63
N GLY A 265 13.06 17.91 5.91
CA GLY A 265 13.80 17.32 7.03
C GLY A 265 14.87 18.24 7.59
N VAL A 266 14.45 19.37 8.14
CA VAL A 266 15.34 20.23 8.92
C VAL A 266 15.53 19.60 10.29
N ALA A 267 16.78 19.25 10.60
CA ALA A 267 17.18 18.74 11.91
C ALA A 267 17.86 19.84 12.73
N PHE A 268 17.74 19.75 14.07
CA PHE A 268 18.32 20.71 15.02
C PHE A 268 19.80 20.99 14.74
N ILE A 269 20.54 19.94 14.41
CA ILE A 269 21.99 20.00 14.14
C ILE A 269 22.32 21.01 13.03
N PHE A 270 21.46 21.14 12.01
CA PHE A 270 21.71 21.98 10.84
C PHE A 270 21.09 23.37 10.92
N ASN A 271 20.08 23.58 11.78
CA ASN A 271 19.39 24.87 11.87
C ASN A 271 19.08 25.26 13.32
N GLN A 272 20.12 25.32 14.15
CA GLN A 272 20.00 25.56 15.60
C GLN A 272 19.26 26.87 15.92
N LYS A 273 19.50 27.93 15.14
CA LYS A 273 18.86 29.24 15.31
C LYS A 273 17.33 29.13 15.21
N PHE A 274 16.82 28.47 14.16
CA PHE A 274 15.38 28.26 14.00
C PHE A 274 14.75 27.53 15.20
N PHE A 275 15.38 26.47 15.70
CA PHE A 275 14.82 25.72 16.83
C PHE A 275 14.95 26.45 18.17
N GLN A 276 16.00 27.25 18.36
CA GLN A 276 16.13 28.11 19.53
C GLN A 276 15.04 29.19 19.55
N GLU A 277 14.84 29.89 18.42
CA GLU A 277 13.77 30.88 18.27
C GLU A 277 12.38 30.26 18.45
N LEU A 278 12.14 29.06 17.88
CA LEU A 278 10.89 28.32 18.08
C LEU A 278 10.66 28.04 19.58
N ARG A 279 11.69 27.58 20.29
CA ARG A 279 11.60 27.28 21.73
C ARG A 279 11.35 28.53 22.55
N GLU A 280 12.03 29.62 22.26
CA GLU A 280 11.88 30.90 22.96
C GLU A 280 10.50 31.50 22.74
N ALA A 281 10.00 31.49 21.50
CA ALA A 281 8.70 32.06 21.15
C ALA A 281 7.51 31.20 21.61
N THR A 282 7.65 29.87 21.58
CA THR A 282 6.50 28.96 21.79
C THR A 282 6.63 28.04 22.99
N GLY A 283 7.82 27.90 23.59
CA GLY A 283 8.10 26.87 24.61
C GLY A 283 8.15 25.43 24.08
N ILE A 284 8.16 25.23 22.75
CA ILE A 284 8.23 23.91 22.12
C ILE A 284 9.69 23.58 21.77
N ASP A 285 10.21 22.47 22.29
CA ASP A 285 11.58 22.00 22.03
C ASP A 285 11.56 20.75 21.12
N LEU A 286 12.03 20.92 19.88
CA LEU A 286 12.06 19.89 18.84
C LEU A 286 13.49 19.51 18.43
N GLU A 287 13.68 18.25 18.07
CA GLU A 287 14.92 17.75 17.47
C GLU A 287 14.91 17.82 15.94
N ASN A 288 13.74 17.69 15.33
CA ASN A 288 13.54 17.83 13.89
C ASN A 288 12.08 18.19 13.59
N ILE A 289 11.86 18.74 12.40
CA ILE A 289 10.53 18.92 11.81
C ILE A 289 10.60 18.74 10.29
N VAL A 290 9.58 18.07 9.76
CA VAL A 290 9.36 17.86 8.32
C VAL A 290 7.96 18.37 8.01
N TYR A 291 7.82 19.03 6.87
CA TYR A 291 6.54 19.45 6.33
C TYR A 291 6.46 19.03 4.86
N TYR A 292 5.46 18.21 4.54
CA TYR A 292 5.09 17.86 3.17
C TYR A 292 3.70 18.40 2.83
N LYS A 293 3.57 18.96 1.62
CA LYS A 293 2.32 19.45 1.08
C LYS A 293 1.76 18.42 0.11
N ASP A 294 0.96 17.51 0.65
CA ASP A 294 0.34 16.42 -0.10
C ASP A 294 -1.19 16.63 -0.18
N ASP A 295 -1.98 15.54 -0.21
CA ASP A 295 -3.43 15.61 -0.05
C ASP A 295 -3.87 16.32 1.26
N THR A 296 -2.95 16.37 2.23
CA THR A 296 -3.03 17.14 3.48
C THR A 296 -1.73 17.90 3.71
N HIS A 297 -1.76 18.96 4.52
CA HIS A 297 -0.54 19.51 5.10
C HIS A 297 -0.03 18.57 6.18
N TYR A 298 0.98 17.78 5.86
CA TYR A 298 1.52 16.75 6.74
C TYR A 298 2.76 17.26 7.46
N PHE A 299 2.75 17.14 8.78
CA PHE A 299 3.91 17.41 9.63
C PHE A 299 4.33 16.16 10.36
N VAL A 300 5.64 15.93 10.44
CA VAL A 300 6.23 15.01 11.42
C VAL A 300 7.35 15.72 12.15
N MET A 301 7.36 15.59 13.48
CA MET A 301 8.35 16.23 14.34
C MET A 301 8.74 15.31 15.48
N THR A 302 9.99 15.37 15.90
CA THR A 302 10.47 14.71 17.11
C THR A 302 10.55 15.73 18.23
N ALA A 303 9.74 15.57 19.28
CA ALA A 303 9.69 16.48 20.41
C ALA A 303 10.44 15.91 21.62
N LYS A 304 11.13 16.78 22.37
CA LYS A 304 11.76 16.37 23.62
C LYS A 304 10.71 16.11 24.69
N LYS A 305 10.88 15.02 25.46
CA LYS A 305 9.95 14.62 26.53
C LYS A 305 9.65 15.76 27.50
N GLN A 306 10.67 16.54 27.89
CA GLN A 306 10.48 17.62 28.85
C GLN A 306 9.53 18.70 28.31
N SER A 307 9.70 19.13 27.06
CA SER A 307 8.78 20.07 26.42
C SER A 307 7.35 19.55 26.37
N LEU A 308 7.15 18.26 26.11
CA LEU A 308 5.81 17.65 26.12
C LEU A 308 5.17 17.63 27.52
N LEU A 309 5.96 17.47 28.59
CA LEU A 309 5.49 17.57 29.97
C LEU A 309 5.14 19.01 30.33
N ASP A 310 6.03 19.95 30.03
CA ASP A 310 5.85 21.38 30.33
C ASP A 310 4.61 21.95 29.61
N LYS A 311 4.29 21.41 28.43
CA LYS A 311 3.08 21.74 27.65
C LYS A 311 1.84 20.94 28.03
N GLY A 312 1.91 20.03 29.00
CA GLY A 312 0.78 19.21 29.44
C GLY A 312 0.30 18.19 28.41
N VAL A 313 1.08 17.92 27.36
CA VAL A 313 0.77 16.86 26.38
C VAL A 313 0.92 15.48 27.04
N ILE A 314 1.90 15.33 27.93
CA ILE A 314 2.06 14.16 28.79
C ILE A 314 1.67 14.58 30.21
N LEU A 315 0.63 13.95 30.78
CA LEU A 315 0.09 14.32 32.09
C LEU A 315 0.97 13.88 33.27
N HIS A 316 1.57 12.68 33.18
CA HIS A 316 2.38 12.13 34.26
C HIS A 316 3.72 11.61 33.74
N ARG A 317 4.77 11.82 34.54
CA ARG A 317 6.03 11.10 34.38
C ARG A 317 5.82 9.65 34.84
N ALA A 318 5.26 8.81 33.97
CA ALA A 318 5.41 7.37 34.18
C ALA A 318 6.92 7.06 34.26
N GLY A 319 7.36 6.42 35.35
CA GLY A 319 8.65 5.74 35.38
C GLY A 319 8.77 4.86 34.15
N ALA A 320 9.98 4.78 33.57
CA ALA A 320 10.31 4.16 32.27
C ALA A 320 9.11 3.46 31.59
N MET A 321 8.56 4.07 30.53
CA MET A 321 7.45 3.52 29.73
C MET A 321 7.53 1.98 29.72
N PRO A 322 6.61 1.28 30.40
CA PRO A 322 6.69 -0.17 30.50
C PRO A 322 6.66 -0.73 29.08
N SER A 323 7.46 -1.77 28.85
CA SER A 323 7.47 -2.49 27.60
C SER A 323 6.03 -2.89 27.24
N VAL A 324 5.45 -2.24 26.25
CA VAL A 324 4.23 -2.73 25.58
C VAL A 324 4.56 -3.96 24.69
N CYS A 325 5.71 -4.59 24.93
CA CYS A 325 6.18 -5.80 24.28
C CYS A 325 6.81 -6.73 25.34
N ALA A 326 6.03 -7.17 26.31
CA ALA A 326 6.25 -8.48 26.92
C ALA A 326 5.10 -9.36 26.45
N ALA A 327 5.24 -9.92 25.24
CA ALA A 327 4.53 -11.16 24.94
C ALA A 327 5.03 -12.16 25.98
N LYS A 328 4.16 -12.53 26.91
CA LYS A 328 4.42 -13.66 27.80
C LYS A 328 4.67 -14.89 26.91
N SER A 329 5.71 -15.60 27.29
CA SER A 329 6.19 -16.91 26.82
C SER A 329 5.12 -17.83 26.28
#